data_AF-H1PZU7-F1
#
_entry.id   AF-H1PZU7-F1
#
_cell.length_a   1.000
_cell.length_b   1.000
_cell.length_c   1.000
_cell.angle_alpha   90.00
_cell.angle_beta   90.00
_cell.angle_gamma   90.00
#
_symmetry.space_group_name_H-M   'P 1'
#
loop_
_entity.id
_entity.type
_entity.pdbx_description
1 polymer ?
#
loop_
_entity_poly.entity_id
_entity_poly.type
_entity_poly.pdbx_seq_one_letter_code
_entity_poly.pdbx_strand_id
1 'polypeptide(L)'
;MKRISLIFIMGCLFLNISNAQSLTEQIEQAYNRLDSASYIDNIIQSYAKWLDNADKETYDLLVEFACSGSDSISVIRAKNRVDSMYPPNYFQSCKITNARYLKEFENSVKSGTPLYVLNLRLKDGQTLQVDTSKLAFNLYYFGKRYKGRLYIYCDEGEYSWQDSYYRTFSRKLGKNAPKVFRKIMRKHPKYLLYCRDLGCMNTILYVIGNDIYIYRIIQMQEYKLDDYMENRKRLSRN
;
A
#
# COMPACT_ATOMS: atom_id res chain seq x y z
N MET A 1 10.46 -44.39 -25.42
CA MET A 1 9.26 -44.06 -24.60
C MET A 1 9.58 -43.80 -23.12
N LYS A 2 10.39 -44.62 -22.41
CA LYS A 2 10.65 -44.43 -20.96
C LYS A 2 11.30 -43.08 -20.55
N ARG A 3 12.16 -42.48 -21.38
CA ARG A 3 12.83 -41.19 -21.08
C ARG A 3 11.94 -39.96 -21.22
N ILE A 4 11.02 -39.96 -22.18
CA ILE A 4 10.08 -38.85 -22.41
C ILE A 4 9.05 -38.79 -21.28
N SER A 5 8.56 -39.96 -20.84
CA SER A 5 7.66 -40.06 -19.69
C SER A 5 8.31 -39.55 -18.39
N LEU A 6 9.61 -39.79 -18.18
CA LEU A 6 10.33 -39.31 -17.00
C LEU A 6 10.47 -37.77 -16.98
N ILE A 7 10.77 -37.16 -18.12
CA ILE A 7 10.88 -35.70 -18.28
C ILE A 7 9.51 -35.04 -18.07
N PHE A 8 8.44 -35.67 -18.56
CA PHE A 8 7.07 -35.18 -18.35
C PHE A 8 6.64 -35.27 -16.89
N ILE A 9 6.97 -36.37 -16.19
CA ILE A 9 6.67 -36.54 -14.76
C ILE A 9 7.49 -35.56 -13.90
N MET A 10 8.79 -35.36 -14.19
CA MET A 10 9.56 -34.33 -13.49
C MET A 10 9.02 -32.93 -13.76
N GLY A 11 8.62 -32.61 -15.00
CA GLY A 11 7.98 -31.33 -15.34
C GLY A 11 6.66 -31.10 -14.58
N CYS A 12 5.82 -32.12 -14.45
CA CYS A 12 4.59 -32.06 -13.65
C CYS A 12 4.87 -31.95 -12.14
N LEU A 13 5.94 -32.56 -11.64
CA LEU A 13 6.36 -32.41 -10.24
C LEU A 13 6.88 -31.00 -9.96
N PHE A 14 7.65 -30.39 -10.86
CA PHE A 14 8.11 -29.00 -10.72
C PHE A 14 6.95 -27.99 -10.81
N LEU A 15 5.95 -28.24 -11.65
CA LEU A 15 4.74 -27.40 -11.75
C LEU A 15 3.83 -27.49 -10.52
N ASN A 16 3.85 -28.63 -9.81
CA ASN A 16 3.10 -28.79 -8.57
C ASN A 16 3.86 -28.28 -7.33
N ILE A 17 5.20 -28.29 -7.35
CA ILE A 17 6.02 -27.74 -6.26
C ILE A 17 6.06 -26.20 -6.32
N SER A 18 5.91 -25.57 -7.49
CA SER A 18 5.97 -24.12 -7.65
C SER A 18 4.78 -23.34 -7.04
N ASN A 19 3.79 -24.01 -6.44
CA ASN A 19 2.56 -23.38 -5.92
C ASN A 19 2.21 -23.71 -4.45
N ALA A 20 3.09 -24.38 -3.70
CA ALA A 20 2.81 -24.74 -2.30
C ALA A 20 3.64 -23.94 -1.29
N GLN A 21 4.13 -22.76 -1.66
CA GLN A 21 4.86 -21.91 -0.72
C GLN A 21 3.91 -21.38 0.35
N SER A 22 4.21 -21.65 1.61
CA SER A 22 3.41 -21.17 2.73
C SER A 22 3.39 -19.63 2.76
N LEU A 23 2.37 -19.04 3.37
CA LEU A 23 2.27 -17.58 3.46
C LEU A 23 3.49 -16.98 4.17
N THR A 24 4.00 -17.64 5.22
CA THR A 24 5.19 -17.21 5.96
C THR A 24 6.45 -17.26 5.11
N GLU A 25 6.63 -18.28 4.27
CA GLU A 25 7.73 -18.32 3.30
C GLU A 25 7.61 -17.22 2.25
N GLN A 26 6.39 -16.90 1.77
CA GLN A 26 6.19 -15.80 0.81
C GLN A 26 6.56 -14.46 1.43
N ILE A 27 6.17 -14.25 2.69
CA ILE A 27 6.53 -13.06 3.48
C ILE A 27 8.06 -12.97 3.62
N GLU A 28 8.71 -14.06 4.05
CA GLU A 28 10.17 -14.13 4.20
C GLU A 28 10.88 -13.73 2.91
N GLN A 29 10.46 -14.29 1.78
CA GLN A 29 11.06 -13.99 0.49
C GLN A 29 10.84 -12.53 0.07
N ALA A 30 9.66 -11.95 0.32
CA ALA A 30 9.40 -10.56 0.00
C ALA A 30 10.32 -9.62 0.80
N TYR A 31 10.50 -9.88 2.09
CA TYR A 31 11.43 -9.11 2.93
C TYR A 31 12.89 -9.32 2.52
N ASN A 32 13.30 -10.54 2.16
CA ASN A 32 14.68 -10.82 1.74
C ASN A 32 15.04 -10.20 0.38
N ARG A 33 14.05 -9.98 -0.49
CA ARG A 33 14.23 -9.30 -1.79
C ARG A 33 14.20 -7.78 -1.70
N LEU A 34 13.84 -7.22 -0.55
CA LEU A 34 13.72 -5.78 -0.37
C LEU A 34 15.11 -5.11 -0.38
N ASP A 35 15.45 -4.48 -1.50
CA ASP A 35 16.52 -3.49 -1.53
C ASP A 35 15.98 -2.13 -1.07
N SER A 36 16.35 -1.71 0.14
CA SER A 36 15.84 -0.50 0.77
C SER A 36 16.12 0.77 -0.02
N ALA A 37 17.30 0.90 -0.65
CA ALA A 37 17.67 2.10 -1.39
C ALA A 37 16.82 2.24 -2.66
N SER A 38 16.80 1.21 -3.50
CA SER A 38 15.97 1.19 -4.71
C SER A 38 14.48 1.32 -4.39
N TYR A 39 14.01 0.70 -3.31
CA TYR A 39 12.60 0.79 -2.91
C TYR A 39 12.20 2.23 -2.56
N ILE A 40 13.04 2.95 -1.82
CA ILE A 40 12.80 4.36 -1.47
C ILE A 40 12.81 5.25 -2.71
N ASP A 41 13.75 5.06 -3.63
CA ASP A 41 13.77 5.81 -4.89
C ASP A 41 12.52 5.54 -5.74
N ASN A 42 12.04 4.29 -5.76
CA ASN A 42 10.80 3.92 -6.45
C ASN A 42 9.56 4.59 -5.84
N ILE A 43 9.52 4.75 -4.51
CA ILE A 43 8.45 5.50 -3.83
C ILE A 43 8.47 6.98 -4.25
N ILE A 44 9.65 7.60 -4.29
CA ILE A 44 9.81 9.00 -4.69
C ILE A 44 9.38 9.19 -6.15
N GLN A 45 9.78 8.30 -7.05
CA GLN A 45 9.35 8.31 -8.44
C GLN A 45 7.83 8.15 -8.58
N SER A 46 7.24 7.23 -7.82
CA SER A 46 5.78 7.03 -7.85
C SER A 46 5.03 8.24 -7.32
N TYR A 47 5.55 8.92 -6.29
CA TYR A 47 4.98 10.16 -5.78
C TYR A 47 5.06 11.31 -6.79
N ALA A 48 6.19 11.45 -7.50
CA ALA A 48 6.33 12.43 -8.57
C ALA A 48 5.30 12.21 -9.69
N LYS A 49 5.15 10.96 -10.14
CA LYS A 49 4.12 10.57 -11.12
C LYS A 49 2.71 10.88 -10.62
N TRP A 50 2.43 10.62 -9.34
CA TRP A 50 1.14 10.93 -8.72
C TRP A 50 0.83 12.44 -8.75
N LEU A 51 1.82 13.29 -8.44
CA LEU A 51 1.67 14.76 -8.55
C LEU A 51 1.37 15.20 -9.98
N ASP A 52 2.09 14.67 -10.96
CA ASP A 52 1.89 15.00 -12.38
C ASP A 52 0.51 14.56 -12.88
N ASN A 53 0.02 13.39 -12.42
CA ASN A 53 -1.28 12.87 -12.80
C ASN A 53 -2.44 13.64 -12.15
N ALA A 54 -2.31 14.04 -10.88
CA ALA A 54 -3.38 14.74 -10.17
C ALA A 54 -3.77 16.07 -10.87
N ASP A 55 -2.78 16.82 -11.35
CA ASP A 55 -3.01 18.05 -12.10
C ASP A 55 -3.70 17.78 -13.45
N LYS A 56 -3.26 16.72 -14.14
CA LYS A 56 -3.82 16.34 -15.44
C LYS A 56 -5.25 15.84 -15.33
N GLU A 57 -5.54 14.93 -14.39
CA GLU A 57 -6.89 14.38 -14.17
C GLU A 57 -7.86 15.49 -13.77
N THR A 58 -7.44 16.42 -12.90
CA THR A 58 -8.28 17.57 -12.53
C THR A 58 -8.60 18.44 -13.75
N TYR A 59 -7.61 18.72 -14.60
CA TYR A 59 -7.83 19.48 -15.83
C TYR A 59 -8.76 18.76 -16.80
N ASP A 60 -8.51 17.47 -17.06
CA ASP A 60 -9.30 16.67 -17.99
C ASP A 60 -10.77 16.58 -17.54
N LEU A 61 -11.03 16.43 -16.23
CA LEU A 61 -12.38 16.46 -15.67
C LEU A 61 -13.07 17.81 -15.87
N LEU A 62 -12.37 18.92 -15.68
CA LEU A 62 -12.93 20.26 -15.91
C LEU A 62 -13.27 20.48 -17.39
N VAL A 63 -12.42 19.99 -18.29
CA VAL A 63 -12.69 20.03 -19.73
C VAL A 63 -13.92 19.20 -20.05
N GLU A 64 -14.04 17.99 -19.49
CA GLU A 64 -15.21 17.13 -19.66
C GLU A 64 -16.49 17.82 -19.19
N PHE A 65 -16.50 18.41 -17.99
CA PHE A 65 -17.65 19.18 -17.48
C PHE A 65 -17.99 20.41 -18.34
N ALA A 66 -16.98 21.08 -18.91
CA ALA A 66 -17.17 22.24 -19.76
C ALA A 66 -17.58 21.88 -21.21
N CYS A 67 -17.46 20.61 -21.59
CA CYS A 67 -17.71 20.13 -22.94
C CYS A 67 -19.17 19.71 -23.13
N SER A 68 -19.85 20.34 -24.09
CA SER A 68 -21.26 20.07 -24.41
C SER A 68 -21.46 19.15 -25.62
N GLY A 69 -20.39 18.52 -26.12
CA GLY A 69 -20.40 17.69 -27.33
C GLY A 69 -19.12 16.87 -27.47
N SER A 70 -19.10 15.87 -28.35
CA SER A 70 -17.96 14.97 -28.56
C SER A 70 -17.08 15.34 -29.77
N ASP A 71 -17.44 16.39 -30.52
CA ASP A 71 -16.65 16.83 -31.67
C ASP A 71 -15.38 17.60 -31.26
N SER A 72 -14.40 17.66 -32.16
CA SER A 72 -13.12 18.31 -31.85
C SER A 72 -13.26 19.80 -31.55
N ILE A 73 -14.26 20.48 -32.14
CA ILE A 73 -14.48 21.92 -31.95
C ILE A 73 -15.06 22.18 -30.56
N SER A 74 -15.99 21.35 -30.08
CA SER A 74 -16.54 21.43 -28.74
C SER A 74 -15.48 21.19 -27.68
N VAL A 75 -14.59 20.20 -27.89
CA VAL A 75 -13.45 19.94 -27.00
C VAL A 75 -12.48 21.11 -26.96
N ILE A 76 -12.11 21.69 -28.10
CA ILE A 76 -11.23 22.88 -28.14
C ILE A 76 -11.88 24.07 -27.41
N ARG A 77 -13.19 24.29 -27.61
CA ARG A 77 -13.92 25.36 -26.92
C ARG A 77 -13.96 25.14 -25.40
N ALA A 78 -14.14 23.89 -24.97
CA ALA A 78 -14.12 23.52 -23.56
C ALA A 78 -12.74 23.77 -22.93
N LYS A 79 -11.66 23.36 -23.59
CA LYS A 79 -10.28 23.66 -23.17
C LYS A 79 -10.04 25.17 -23.02
N ASN A 80 -10.40 25.96 -24.03
CA ASN A 80 -10.25 27.42 -23.96
C ASN A 80 -11.05 28.04 -22.80
N ARG A 81 -12.25 27.52 -22.50
CA ARG A 81 -13.05 27.97 -21.34
C ARG A 81 -12.35 27.64 -20.04
N VAL A 82 -11.89 26.40 -19.86
CA VAL A 82 -11.16 25.97 -18.66
C VAL A 82 -9.89 26.80 -18.49
N ASP A 83 -9.10 26.98 -19.55
CA ASP A 83 -7.89 27.80 -19.52
C ASP A 83 -8.19 29.25 -19.10
N SER A 84 -9.31 29.82 -19.54
CA SER A 84 -9.74 31.18 -19.15
C SER A 84 -10.22 31.31 -17.70
N MET A 85 -10.57 30.20 -17.03
CA MET A 85 -10.95 30.22 -15.60
C MET A 85 -9.73 30.38 -14.70
N TYR A 86 -8.54 30.09 -15.20
CA TYR A 86 -7.31 30.16 -14.43
C TYR A 86 -6.56 31.47 -14.67
N PRO A 87 -5.92 32.02 -13.63
CA PRO A 87 -5.03 33.16 -13.83
C PRO A 87 -3.87 32.78 -14.76
N PRO A 88 -3.29 33.76 -15.49
CA PRO A 88 -2.09 33.54 -16.28
C PRO A 88 -1.01 32.82 -15.46
N ASN A 89 -0.35 31.82 -16.05
CA ASN A 89 0.71 31.00 -15.43
C ASN A 89 0.25 30.09 -14.28
N TYR A 90 -1.04 29.82 -14.10
CA TYR A 90 -1.53 28.87 -13.08
C TYR A 90 -0.83 27.51 -13.16
N PHE A 91 -0.83 26.86 -14.32
CA PHE A 91 -0.18 25.54 -14.49
C PHE A 91 1.33 25.58 -14.28
N GLN A 92 2.00 26.70 -14.60
CA GLN A 92 3.42 26.86 -14.29
C GLN A 92 3.64 26.97 -12.78
N SER A 93 2.74 27.66 -12.07
CA SER A 93 2.75 27.75 -10.61
C SER A 93 2.49 26.39 -9.95
N CYS A 94 1.61 25.56 -10.51
CA CYS A 94 1.40 24.17 -10.08
C CYS A 94 2.70 23.35 -10.20
N LYS A 95 3.40 23.43 -11.35
CA LYS A 95 4.69 22.73 -11.54
C LYS A 95 5.75 23.12 -10.50
N ILE A 96 5.88 24.42 -10.21
CA ILE A 96 6.82 24.92 -9.18
C ILE A 96 6.42 24.37 -7.80
N THR A 97 5.12 24.36 -7.51
CA THR A 97 4.56 23.85 -6.26
C THR A 97 4.80 22.34 -6.11
N ASN A 98 4.58 21.55 -7.16
CA ASN A 98 4.83 20.11 -7.19
C ASN A 98 6.31 19.79 -7.02
N ALA A 99 7.20 20.55 -7.66
CA ALA A 99 8.65 20.40 -7.47
C ALA A 99 9.07 20.64 -6.01
N ARG A 100 8.46 21.63 -5.34
CA ARG A 100 8.67 21.86 -3.91
C ARG A 100 8.15 20.70 -3.06
N TYR A 101 6.93 20.24 -3.30
CA TYR A 101 6.36 19.10 -2.58
C TYR A 101 7.16 17.81 -2.77
N LEU A 102 7.64 17.55 -3.98
CA LEU A 102 8.53 16.42 -4.28
C LEU A 102 9.81 16.50 -3.45
N LYS A 103 10.45 17.67 -3.38
CA LYS A 103 11.67 17.87 -2.59
C LYS A 103 11.41 17.69 -1.09
N GLU A 104 10.30 18.21 -0.58
CA GLU A 104 9.90 18.02 0.83
C GLU A 104 9.62 16.55 1.15
N PHE A 105 8.94 15.85 0.26
CA PHE A 105 8.67 14.42 0.37
C PHE A 105 9.97 13.61 0.36
N GLU A 106 10.83 13.83 -0.63
CA GLU A 106 12.13 13.18 -0.74
C GLU A 106 12.95 13.36 0.55
N ASN A 107 13.05 14.58 1.07
CA ASN A 107 13.73 14.86 2.33
C ASN A 107 13.09 14.09 3.50
N SER A 108 11.76 14.03 3.56
CA SER A 108 11.04 13.34 4.64
C SER A 108 11.27 11.83 4.63
N VAL A 109 11.27 11.22 3.44
CA VAL A 109 11.51 9.80 3.22
C VAL A 109 12.98 9.43 3.48
N LYS A 110 13.93 10.24 3.01
CA LYS A 110 15.37 9.97 3.16
C LYS A 110 15.92 10.30 4.56
N SER A 111 15.25 11.16 5.34
CA SER A 111 15.72 11.61 6.66
C SER A 111 15.52 10.62 7.82
N GLY A 112 15.11 9.38 7.57
CA GLY A 112 14.97 8.38 8.61
C GLY A 112 14.85 6.96 8.09
N THR A 113 14.94 6.01 9.01
CA THR A 113 14.74 4.59 8.68
C THR A 113 13.27 4.24 8.81
N PRO A 114 12.59 3.83 7.73
CA PRO A 114 11.22 3.32 7.83
C PRO A 114 11.20 1.93 8.45
N LEU A 115 10.06 1.59 9.04
CA LEU A 115 9.63 0.20 9.14
C LEU A 115 8.85 -0.15 7.89
N TYR A 116 9.30 -1.19 7.20
CA TYR A 116 8.62 -1.75 6.03
C TYR A 116 7.47 -2.65 6.48
N VAL A 117 6.27 -2.34 6.02
CA VAL A 117 5.05 -3.08 6.35
C VAL A 117 4.49 -3.70 5.08
N LEU A 118 4.66 -5.02 4.94
CA LEU A 118 4.32 -5.74 3.71
C LEU A 118 2.80 -5.79 3.50
N ASN A 119 2.36 -5.42 2.30
CA ASN A 119 0.97 -5.53 1.88
C ASN A 119 0.62 -7.00 1.60
N LEU A 120 -0.53 -7.41 2.10
CA LEU A 120 -1.21 -8.66 1.80
C LEU A 120 -2.56 -8.35 1.18
N ARG A 121 -3.03 -9.24 0.32
CA ARG A 121 -4.33 -9.19 -0.33
C ARG A 121 -5.11 -10.48 -0.08
N LEU A 122 -6.43 -10.39 0.01
CA LEU A 122 -7.28 -11.58 -0.03
C LEU A 122 -7.56 -11.99 -1.47
N LYS A 123 -6.98 -13.13 -1.88
CA LYS A 123 -7.42 -13.86 -3.05
C LYS A 123 -8.74 -14.59 -2.74
N ASP A 124 -9.71 -14.48 -3.65
CA ASP A 124 -11.03 -15.13 -3.57
C ASP A 124 -11.80 -14.82 -2.27
N GLY A 125 -11.47 -13.68 -1.63
CA GLY A 125 -12.04 -13.25 -0.35
C GLY A 125 -11.64 -14.08 0.87
N GLN A 126 -10.78 -15.10 0.71
CA GLN A 126 -10.51 -16.11 1.75
C GLN A 126 -9.04 -16.43 1.97
N THR A 127 -8.20 -16.33 0.94
CA THR A 127 -6.80 -16.78 1.00
C THR A 127 -5.87 -15.58 0.94
N LEU A 128 -5.04 -15.39 1.96
CA LEU A 128 -4.07 -14.31 1.95
C LEU A 128 -2.91 -14.61 1.01
N GLN A 129 -2.49 -13.58 0.27
CA GLN A 129 -1.31 -13.61 -0.57
C GLN A 129 -0.49 -12.35 -0.36
N VAL A 130 0.81 -12.48 -0.51
CA VAL A 130 1.73 -11.34 -0.49
C VAL A 130 1.53 -10.49 -1.74
N ASP A 131 1.58 -9.16 -1.57
CA ASP A 131 1.68 -8.25 -2.70
C ASP A 131 3.03 -8.42 -3.39
N THR A 132 2.98 -8.65 -4.69
CA THR A 132 4.17 -8.89 -5.54
C THR A 132 4.43 -7.72 -6.49
N SER A 133 3.69 -6.63 -6.32
CA SER A 133 3.85 -5.40 -7.08
C SER A 133 5.18 -4.69 -6.76
N LYS A 134 5.52 -3.70 -7.58
CA LYS A 134 6.75 -2.91 -7.42
C LYS A 134 6.83 -2.23 -6.05
N LEU A 135 5.68 -1.74 -5.54
CA LEU A 135 5.56 -1.07 -4.24
C LEU A 135 4.72 -1.90 -3.25
N ALA A 136 5.21 -3.10 -2.93
CA ALA A 136 4.54 -4.05 -2.05
C ALA A 136 4.54 -3.68 -0.55
N PHE A 137 5.26 -2.65 -0.12
CA PHE A 137 5.40 -2.25 1.28
C PHE A 137 4.90 -0.82 1.54
N ASN A 138 4.13 -0.66 2.62
CA ASN A 138 3.95 0.65 3.25
C ASN A 138 5.20 1.02 4.07
N LEU A 139 5.44 2.32 4.23
CA LEU A 139 6.57 2.83 5.01
C LEU A 139 6.10 3.58 6.25
N TYR A 140 6.40 3.05 7.43
CA TYR A 140 6.00 3.64 8.71
C TYR A 140 7.22 4.21 9.42
N TYR A 141 7.26 5.53 9.56
CA TYR A 141 8.28 6.26 10.30
C TYR A 141 7.73 6.60 11.69
N PHE A 142 8.28 5.96 12.72
CA PHE A 142 7.92 6.27 14.09
C PHE A 142 8.88 7.28 14.71
N GLY A 143 8.32 8.24 15.45
CA GLY A 143 9.04 9.06 16.42
C GLY A 143 9.05 8.44 17.81
N LYS A 144 9.34 9.27 18.82
CA LYS A 144 9.42 8.83 20.23
C LYS A 144 8.13 8.11 20.68
N ARG A 145 8.31 6.99 21.39
CA ARG A 145 7.22 6.15 21.95
C ARG A 145 6.26 5.56 20.91
N TYR A 146 6.72 5.32 19.67
CA TYR A 146 5.92 4.81 18.55
C TYR A 146 4.75 5.72 18.15
N LYS A 147 4.89 7.03 18.37
CA LYS A 147 4.02 8.00 17.70
C LYS A 147 4.46 8.08 16.24
N GLY A 148 3.52 8.04 15.31
CA GLY A 148 3.86 8.23 13.90
C GLY A 148 4.44 9.60 13.64
N ARG A 149 5.45 9.66 12.77
CA ARG A 149 6.01 10.88 12.18
C ARG A 149 5.56 11.00 10.73
N LEU A 150 5.55 9.88 10.02
CA LEU A 150 5.13 9.78 8.63
C LEU A 150 4.67 8.34 8.35
N TYR A 151 3.53 8.19 7.70
CA TYR A 151 3.03 6.94 7.16
C TYR A 151 2.88 7.14 5.66
N ILE A 152 3.45 6.23 4.87
CA ILE A 152 3.30 6.21 3.42
C ILE A 152 2.61 4.91 3.07
N TYR A 153 1.50 5.03 2.36
CA TYR A 153 0.68 3.93 1.92
C TYR A 153 0.88 3.71 0.43
N CYS A 154 1.11 2.45 0.06
CA CYS A 154 1.17 2.00 -1.32
C CYS A 154 -0.02 1.07 -1.57
N ASP A 155 -0.59 1.20 -2.76
CA ASP A 155 -1.73 0.41 -3.20
C ASP A 155 -1.52 0.01 -4.65
N GLU A 156 -1.80 -1.25 -4.96
CA GLU A 156 -1.67 -1.79 -6.33
C GLU A 156 -0.31 -1.51 -7.01
N GLY A 157 0.77 -1.40 -6.23
CA GLY A 157 2.12 -1.14 -6.74
C GLY A 157 2.47 0.32 -6.99
N GLU A 158 1.60 1.25 -6.61
CA GLU A 158 1.82 2.69 -6.72
C GLU A 158 1.71 3.39 -5.36
N TYR A 159 2.33 4.56 -5.25
CA TYR A 159 2.08 5.51 -4.16
C TYR A 159 0.58 5.84 -4.12
N SER A 160 -0.02 5.74 -2.94
CA SER A 160 -1.44 6.06 -2.74
C SER A 160 -1.63 7.33 -1.92
N TRP A 161 -0.98 7.40 -0.75
CA TRP A 161 -1.22 8.49 0.20
C TRP A 161 -0.13 8.57 1.26
N GLN A 162 0.01 9.73 1.91
CA GLN A 162 0.84 9.90 3.10
C GLN A 162 0.18 10.72 4.20
N ASP A 163 0.56 10.48 5.44
CA ASP A 163 0.10 11.30 6.56
C ASP A 163 1.09 11.29 7.73
N SER A 164 1.06 12.35 8.55
CA SER A 164 1.86 12.45 9.79
C SER A 164 1.25 11.65 10.94
N TYR A 165 -0.04 11.30 10.85
CA TYR A 165 -0.75 10.49 11.84
C TYR A 165 -1.27 9.19 11.22
N TYR A 166 -1.60 8.23 12.09
CA TYR A 166 -2.12 6.95 11.63
C TYR A 166 -3.52 7.16 11.04
N ARG A 167 -3.67 6.92 9.73
CA ARG A 167 -4.88 7.28 8.97
C ARG A 167 -6.12 6.60 9.57
N THR A 168 -7.07 7.40 10.03
CA THR A 168 -8.34 6.87 10.54
C THR A 168 -9.41 7.95 10.66
N PHE A 169 -10.64 7.57 10.33
CA PHE A 169 -11.84 8.36 10.62
C PHE A 169 -12.38 8.14 12.04
N SER A 170 -11.71 7.31 12.85
CA SER A 170 -12.13 6.97 14.21
C SER A 170 -11.17 7.54 15.25
N ARG A 171 -11.67 8.45 16.08
CA ARG A 171 -10.93 9.00 17.23
C ARG A 171 -10.40 7.89 18.16
N LYS A 172 -11.18 6.82 18.35
CA LYS A 172 -10.80 5.66 19.18
C LYS A 172 -9.60 4.94 18.58
N LEU A 173 -9.62 4.72 17.26
CA LEU A 173 -8.54 4.06 16.54
C LEU A 173 -7.25 4.90 16.59
N GLY A 174 -7.34 6.21 16.32
CA GLY A 174 -6.17 7.11 16.36
C GLY A 174 -5.53 7.18 17.75
N LYS A 175 -6.34 7.21 18.81
CA LYS A 175 -5.85 7.16 20.21
C LYS A 175 -5.18 5.83 20.55
N ASN A 176 -5.67 4.72 19.99
CA ASN A 176 -5.21 3.38 20.32
C ASN A 176 -4.01 2.93 19.48
N ALA A 177 -3.90 3.35 18.22
CA ALA A 177 -2.85 2.87 17.30
C ALA A 177 -1.42 3.00 17.88
N PRO A 178 -0.98 4.15 18.44
CA PRO A 178 0.35 4.24 19.06
C PRO A 178 0.56 3.31 20.27
N LYS A 179 -0.52 3.01 21.01
CA LYS A 179 -0.46 2.06 22.14
C LYS A 179 -0.31 0.63 21.63
N VAL A 180 -1.05 0.29 20.57
CA VAL A 180 -1.01 -1.03 19.94
C VAL A 180 0.36 -1.26 19.29
N PHE A 181 0.88 -0.31 18.50
CA PHE A 181 2.24 -0.40 17.96
C PHE A 181 3.27 -0.61 19.07
N ARG A 182 3.21 0.17 20.16
CA ARG A 182 4.12 -0.03 21.30
C ARG A 182 4.01 -1.43 21.92
N LYS A 183 2.79 -1.98 22.03
CA LYS A 183 2.57 -3.34 22.56
C LYS A 183 3.16 -4.38 21.63
N ILE A 184 2.92 -4.27 20.32
CA ILE A 184 3.43 -5.19 19.29
C ILE A 184 4.95 -5.13 19.23
N MET A 185 5.54 -3.93 19.10
CA MET A 185 6.99 -3.76 18.94
C MET A 185 7.80 -4.26 20.15
N ARG A 186 7.22 -4.26 21.36
CA ARG A 186 7.84 -4.88 22.56
C ARG A 186 7.95 -6.40 22.47
N LYS A 187 7.17 -7.05 21.61
CA LYS A 187 7.28 -8.47 21.33
C LYS A 187 8.36 -8.80 20.31
N HIS A 188 9.04 -7.78 19.77
CA HIS A 188 10.06 -7.92 18.73
C HIS A 188 9.56 -8.74 17.53
N PRO A 189 8.50 -8.29 16.85
CA PRO A 189 7.99 -9.01 15.69
C PRO A 189 9.07 -9.08 14.62
N LYS A 190 9.14 -10.21 13.92
CA LYS A 190 10.06 -10.39 12.78
C LYS A 190 9.66 -9.45 11.65
N TYR A 191 8.35 -9.39 11.36
CA TYR A 191 7.78 -8.60 10.28
C TYR A 191 6.46 -7.95 10.69
N LEU A 192 6.13 -6.82 10.06
CA LEU A 192 4.84 -6.14 10.15
C LEU A 192 4.11 -6.28 8.83
N LEU A 193 2.82 -6.59 8.87
CA LEU A 193 2.04 -6.82 7.66
C LEU A 193 0.79 -5.93 7.68
N TYR A 194 0.27 -5.64 6.50
CA TYR A 194 -0.95 -4.86 6.30
C TYR A 194 -1.85 -5.59 5.32
N CYS A 195 -3.15 -5.66 5.62
CA CYS A 195 -4.14 -6.19 4.69
C CYS A 195 -5.39 -5.32 4.73
N ARG A 196 -5.69 -4.65 3.62
CA ARG A 196 -6.86 -3.77 3.52
C ARG A 196 -8.15 -4.54 3.77
N ASP A 197 -8.26 -5.75 3.24
CA ASP A 197 -9.50 -6.55 3.26
C ASP A 197 -9.86 -7.11 4.64
N LEU A 198 -8.94 -7.07 5.61
CA LEU A 198 -9.14 -7.60 6.97
C LEU A 198 -9.61 -6.55 7.99
N GLY A 199 -9.80 -5.30 7.56
CA GLY A 199 -10.31 -4.23 8.41
C GLY A 199 -9.69 -2.87 8.14
N CYS A 200 -9.15 -2.66 6.94
CA CYS A 200 -8.43 -1.46 6.52
C CYS A 200 -7.42 -1.03 7.59
N MET A 201 -7.64 0.14 8.20
CA MET A 201 -6.74 0.71 9.19
C MET A 201 -6.97 0.17 10.61
N ASN A 202 -8.02 -0.61 10.86
CA ASN A 202 -8.32 -1.15 12.19
C ASN A 202 -7.48 -2.38 12.56
N THR A 203 -6.64 -2.87 11.66
CA THR A 203 -5.85 -4.08 11.87
C THR A 203 -4.36 -3.81 11.68
N ILE A 204 -3.55 -4.36 12.58
CA ILE A 204 -2.10 -4.49 12.40
C ILE A 204 -1.80 -5.97 12.43
N LEU A 205 -1.19 -6.48 11.37
CA LEU A 205 -0.72 -7.85 11.31
C LEU A 205 0.79 -7.88 11.60
N TYR A 206 1.27 -8.95 12.20
CA TYR A 206 2.69 -9.09 12.50
C TYR A 206 3.08 -10.56 12.69
N VAL A 207 4.36 -10.85 12.52
CA VAL A 207 4.93 -12.20 12.60
C VAL A 207 5.77 -12.35 13.86
N ILE A 208 5.55 -13.43 14.63
CA ILE A 208 6.42 -13.86 15.74
C ILE A 208 6.78 -15.32 15.51
N GLY A 209 8.07 -15.61 15.37
CA GLY A 209 8.51 -16.94 14.95
C GLY A 209 7.91 -17.29 13.59
N ASN A 210 7.14 -18.39 13.54
CA ASN A 210 6.44 -18.85 12.35
C ASN A 210 4.93 -18.55 12.38
N ASP A 211 4.44 -17.85 13.41
CA ASP A 211 3.03 -17.55 13.57
C ASP A 211 2.72 -16.11 13.16
N ILE A 212 1.58 -15.93 12.49
CA ILE A 212 1.05 -14.62 12.12
C ILE A 212 -0.07 -14.27 13.08
N TYR A 213 -0.04 -13.04 13.58
CA TYR A 213 -1.05 -12.49 14.46
C TYR A 213 -1.74 -11.30 13.82
N ILE A 214 -2.99 -11.09 14.20
CA ILE A 214 -3.76 -9.90 13.84
C ILE A 214 -4.25 -9.19 15.09
N TYR A 215 -3.96 -7.90 15.19
CA TYR A 215 -4.41 -7.04 16.27
C TYR A 215 -5.51 -6.10 15.78
N ARG A 216 -6.68 -6.18 16.40
CA ARG A 216 -7.83 -5.31 16.15
C ARG A 216 -7.75 -4.08 17.06
N ILE A 217 -7.42 -2.92 16.51
CA ILE A 217 -7.07 -1.70 17.27
C ILE A 217 -8.26 -1.15 18.08
N ILE A 218 -9.45 -1.09 17.48
CA ILE A 218 -10.66 -0.59 18.15
C ILE A 218 -11.07 -1.52 19.29
N GLN A 219 -11.02 -2.83 19.05
CA GLN A 219 -11.38 -3.87 20.02
C GLN A 219 -10.29 -4.09 21.08
N MET A 220 -9.06 -3.63 20.82
CA MET A 220 -7.88 -3.88 21.65
C MET A 220 -7.57 -5.38 21.84
N GLN A 221 -7.94 -6.21 20.87
CA GLN A 221 -7.85 -7.66 20.92
C GLN A 221 -6.86 -8.20 19.89
N GLU A 222 -6.27 -9.34 20.21
CA GLU A 222 -5.26 -10.02 19.43
C GLU A 222 -5.69 -11.45 19.17
N TYR A 223 -5.43 -11.94 17.96
CA TYR A 223 -5.79 -13.28 17.53
C TYR A 223 -4.63 -13.88 16.74
N LYS A 224 -4.49 -15.21 16.79
CA LYS A 224 -3.76 -15.94 15.76
C LYS A 224 -4.52 -15.78 14.44
N LEU A 225 -3.79 -15.59 13.34
CA LEU A 225 -4.40 -15.27 12.06
C LEU A 225 -5.33 -16.40 11.57
N ASP A 226 -4.92 -17.66 11.74
CA ASP A 226 -5.72 -18.81 11.30
C ASP A 226 -7.09 -18.85 12.00
N ASP A 227 -7.10 -18.71 13.33
CA ASP A 227 -8.34 -18.65 14.13
C ASP A 227 -9.23 -17.47 13.70
N TYR A 228 -8.62 -16.30 13.44
CA TYR A 228 -9.35 -15.13 12.98
C TYR A 228 -9.98 -15.35 11.61
N MET A 229 -9.24 -15.95 10.68
CA MET A 229 -9.71 -16.25 9.33
C MET A 229 -10.82 -17.31 9.35
N GLU A 230 -10.71 -18.35 10.19
CA GLU A 230 -11.75 -19.35 10.35
C GLU A 230 -13.04 -18.75 10.90
N ASN A 231 -12.96 -17.92 11.94
CA ASN A 231 -14.10 -17.21 12.51
C ASN A 231 -14.77 -16.28 11.48
N ARG A 232 -13.98 -15.55 10.68
CA ARG A 232 -14.49 -14.70 9.61
C ARG A 232 -15.25 -15.51 8.55
N LYS A 233 -14.73 -16.68 8.16
CA LYS A 233 -15.39 -17.59 7.19
C LYS A 233 -16.74 -18.08 7.73
N ARG A 234 -16.81 -18.45 9.01
CA ARG A 234 -18.06 -18.88 9.66
C ARG A 234 -19.11 -17.77 9.62
N LEU A 235 -18.73 -16.53 9.94
CA LEU A 235 -19.63 -15.38 9.92
C LEU A 235 -20.11 -15.00 8.51
N SER A 236 -19.30 -15.21 7.47
CA SER A 236 -19.68 -14.90 6.08
C SER A 236 -20.65 -15.89 5.43
N ARG A 237 -20.89 -17.05 6.06
CA ARG A 237 -21.81 -18.09 5.56
C ARG A 237 -23.22 -17.98 6.13
N ASN A 238 -23.42 -17.09 7.10
CA ASN A 238 -24.71 -16.75 7.71
C ASN A 238 -25.21 -15.42 7.17
#